data_AF-A0A2J7QS22-F1
#
_entry.id   AF-A0A2J7QS22-F1
#
_cell.length_a   1.000
_cell.length_b   1.000
_cell.length_c   1.000
_cell.angle_alpha   90.00
_cell.angle_beta   90.00
_cell.angle_gamma   90.00
#
_symmetry.space_group_name_H-M   'P 1'
#
loop_
_entity.id
_entity.type
_entity.pdbx_description
1 polymer ?
#
loop_
_entity_poly.entity_id
_entity_poly.type
_entity_poly.pdbx_seq_one_letter_code
_entity_poly.pdbx_strand_id
1 'polypeptide(L)'
;MIESLGYRKVCARWVPRLLTEDHKGQRKAITSELLQRYRHEGNDFLLCIVTVLPHPSYSPYLAPSDYHLFGFVKDQLRGQRFETREAIRKAVRQCLRMAGTEFYRREIFKLPER
;
A
#
# COMPACT_ATOMS: atom_id res chain seq x y z
N MET A 1 -24.85 -23.00 6.00
CA MET A 1 -24.76 -22.11 7.19
C MET A 1 -24.71 -20.61 6.86
N ILE A 2 -24.37 -20.18 5.63
CA ILE A 2 -24.43 -18.76 5.23
C ILE A 2 -25.75 -18.42 4.50
N GLU A 3 -26.35 -19.40 3.81
CA GLU A 3 -27.59 -19.22 3.04
C GLU A 3 -28.85 -19.02 3.91
N SER A 4 -28.84 -19.52 5.15
CA SER A 4 -29.97 -19.42 6.09
C SER A 4 -30.12 -18.05 6.74
N LEU A 5 -29.17 -17.12 6.51
CA LEU A 5 -29.17 -15.78 7.11
C LEU A 5 -29.50 -14.67 6.09
N GLY A 6 -29.84 -15.03 4.84
CA GLY A 6 -30.13 -14.05 3.78
C GLY A 6 -28.93 -13.23 3.29
N TYR A 7 -27.72 -13.54 3.75
CA TYR A 7 -26.51 -12.84 3.31
C TYR A 7 -25.90 -13.50 2.06
N ARG A 8 -25.81 -12.73 0.97
CA ARG A 8 -25.06 -13.10 -0.24
C ARG A 8 -23.56 -12.83 -0.02
N LYS A 9 -22.71 -13.82 -0.28
CA LYS A 9 -21.25 -13.66 -0.28
C LYS A 9 -20.84 -12.71 -1.41
N VAL A 10 -20.68 -11.43 -1.11
CA VAL A 10 -20.06 -10.47 -2.02
C VAL A 10 -18.55 -10.61 -1.85
N CYS A 11 -17.95 -11.56 -2.57
CA CYS A 11 -16.52 -11.45 -2.89
C CYS A 11 -16.36 -10.25 -3.84
N ALA A 12 -16.41 -9.04 -3.29
CA ALA A 12 -15.96 -7.85 -3.97
C ALA A 12 -14.45 -8.01 -4.15
N ARG A 13 -14.10 -8.53 -5.31
CA ARG A 13 -12.75 -8.57 -5.87
C ARG A 13 -12.28 -7.11 -5.95
N TRP A 14 -11.64 -6.61 -4.90
CA TRP A 14 -11.07 -5.26 -4.80
C TRP A 14 -9.83 -5.12 -5.69
N VAL A 15 -10.02 -5.33 -6.99
CA VAL A 15 -9.14 -4.80 -8.03
C VAL A 15 -10.06 -4.34 -9.15
N PRO A 16 -10.49 -3.07 -9.16
CA PRO A 16 -11.17 -2.50 -10.31
C PRO A 16 -10.26 -2.66 -11.54
N ARG A 17 -10.57 -3.63 -12.41
CA ARG A 17 -9.81 -3.88 -13.64
C ARG A 17 -10.11 -2.86 -14.74
N LEU A 18 -11.04 -1.94 -14.49
CA LEU A 18 -11.40 -0.86 -15.39
C LEU A 18 -10.68 0.41 -14.91
N LEU A 19 -9.50 0.64 -15.46
CA LEU A 19 -8.83 1.93 -15.35
C LEU A 19 -9.59 2.94 -16.22
N THR A 20 -9.98 4.08 -15.64
CA THR A 20 -10.47 5.22 -16.41
C THR A 20 -9.37 5.72 -17.35
N GLU A 21 -9.73 6.47 -18.38
CA GLU A 21 -8.73 7.05 -19.31
C GLU A 21 -7.73 7.94 -18.56
N ASP A 22 -8.20 8.70 -17.56
CA ASP A 22 -7.32 9.48 -16.68
C ASP A 22 -6.33 8.60 -15.92
N HIS A 23 -6.78 7.48 -15.36
CA HIS A 23 -5.89 6.53 -14.69
C HIS A 23 -4.88 5.92 -15.65
N LYS A 24 -5.27 5.63 -16.90
CA LYS A 24 -4.35 5.13 -17.94
C LYS A 24 -3.32 6.21 -18.32
N GLY A 25 -3.76 7.45 -18.48
CA GLY A 25 -2.90 8.60 -18.77
C GLY A 25 -1.88 8.84 -17.66
N GLN A 26 -2.33 8.88 -16.40
CA GLN A 26 -1.46 9.01 -15.23
C GLN A 26 -0.44 7.88 -15.15
N ARG A 27 -0.88 6.64 -15.36
CA ARG A 27 0.03 5.48 -15.34
C ARG A 27 1.07 5.57 -16.45
N LYS A 28 0.67 5.93 -17.67
CA LYS A 28 1.61 6.13 -18.79
C LYS A 28 2.63 7.22 -18.49
N ALA A 29 2.19 8.35 -17.91
CA ALA A 29 3.08 9.44 -17.51
C ALA A 29 4.11 8.98 -16.47
N ILE A 30 3.64 8.37 -15.37
CA ILE A 30 4.52 7.87 -14.30
C ILE A 30 5.48 6.81 -14.83
N THR A 31 5.02 5.84 -15.62
CA THR A 31 5.90 4.80 -16.18
C THR A 31 6.93 5.39 -17.13
N SER A 32 6.59 6.45 -17.88
CA SER A 32 7.55 7.14 -18.75
C SER A 32 8.62 7.88 -17.95
N GLU A 33 8.23 8.56 -16.87
CA GLU A 33 9.16 9.24 -15.96
C GLU A 33 10.10 8.26 -15.28
N LEU A 34 9.59 7.15 -14.74
CA LEU A 34 10.40 6.10 -14.11
C LEU A 34 11.38 5.47 -15.10
N LEU A 35 10.94 5.23 -16.36
CA LEU A 35 11.82 4.71 -17.41
C LEU A 35 12.93 5.72 -17.75
N GLN A 36 12.59 7.00 -17.84
CA GLN A 36 13.58 8.05 -18.11
C GLN A 36 14.61 8.16 -16.99
N ARG A 37 14.16 8.06 -15.73
CA ARG A 37 15.06 8.00 -14.58
C ARG A 37 15.95 6.77 -14.60
N TYR A 38 15.42 5.58 -14.89
CA TYR A 38 16.23 4.39 -15.06
C TYR A 38 17.27 4.55 -16.19
N ARG A 39 16.93 5.21 -17.30
CA ARG A 39 17.90 5.49 -18.37
C ARG A 39 19.04 6.42 -17.94
N HIS A 40 18.80 7.31 -16.97
CA HIS A 40 19.79 8.27 -16.49
C HIS A 40 20.61 7.73 -15.31
N GLU A 41 19.95 7.07 -14.36
CA GLU A 41 20.52 6.60 -13.09
C GLU A 41 20.90 5.10 -13.14
N GLY A 42 20.45 4.35 -14.14
CA GLY A 42 20.78 2.94 -14.33
C GLY A 42 20.37 2.08 -13.14
N ASN A 43 21.26 1.17 -12.73
CA ASN A 43 21.00 0.26 -11.61
C ASN A 43 20.94 0.97 -10.25
N ASP A 44 21.51 2.17 -10.12
CA ASP A 44 21.44 2.93 -8.86
C ASP A 44 20.00 3.33 -8.52
N PHE A 45 19.20 3.66 -9.54
CA PHE A 45 17.77 3.87 -9.36
C PHE A 45 17.04 2.61 -8.90
N LEU A 46 17.43 1.44 -9.41
CA LEU A 46 16.86 0.17 -8.98
C LEU A 46 17.20 -0.11 -7.51
N LEU A 47 18.38 0.28 -7.01
CA LEU A 47 18.73 0.16 -5.59
C LEU A 47 17.85 1.02 -4.67
N CYS A 48 17.35 2.16 -5.16
CA CYS A 48 16.40 2.99 -4.43
C CYS A 48 14.96 2.43 -4.40
N ILE A 49 14.60 1.58 -5.37
CA ILE A 49 13.26 0.97 -5.48
C ILE A 49 13.22 -0.41 -4.82
N VAL A 50 14.22 -1.22 -5.14
CA VAL A 50 14.46 -2.54 -4.59
C VAL A 50 15.59 -2.37 -3.59
N THR A 51 15.23 -2.07 -2.34
CA THR A 51 16.18 -2.25 -1.26
C THR A 51 16.69 -3.69 -1.32
N VAL A 52 18.02 -3.85 -1.40
CA VAL A 52 18.77 -5.11 -1.67
C VAL A 52 18.56 -6.22 -0.62
N LEU A 53 17.59 -6.06 0.27
CA LEU A 53 17.17 -7.14 1.15
C LEU A 53 16.50 -8.22 0.29
N PRO A 54 17.01 -9.45 0.27
CA PRO A 54 16.38 -10.54 -0.45
C PRO A 54 14.95 -10.71 0.09
N HIS A 55 13.96 -10.31 -0.71
CA HIS A 55 12.55 -10.46 -0.38
C HIS A 55 11.95 -11.48 -1.36
N PRO A 56 11.45 -12.62 -0.88
CA PRO A 56 10.88 -13.63 -1.76
C PRO A 56 9.67 -13.06 -2.49
N SER A 57 9.50 -13.44 -3.76
CA SER A 57 8.33 -13.08 -4.54
C SER A 57 7.05 -13.49 -3.80
N TYR A 58 6.07 -12.58 -3.73
CA TYR A 58 4.76 -12.81 -3.11
C TYR A 58 4.78 -13.14 -1.61
N SER A 59 5.68 -12.53 -0.84
CA SER A 59 5.79 -12.75 0.60
C SER A 59 5.34 -11.54 1.44
N PRO A 60 4.04 -11.17 1.42
CA PRO A 60 3.52 -10.02 2.15
C PRO A 60 3.72 -10.11 3.67
N TYR A 61 3.91 -11.32 4.22
CA TYR A 61 4.20 -11.54 5.64
C TYR A 61 5.60 -11.07 6.08
N LEU A 62 6.49 -10.83 5.12
CA LEU A 62 7.85 -10.35 5.36
C LEU A 62 7.99 -8.83 5.11
N ALA A 63 6.90 -8.15 4.72
CA ALA A 63 6.87 -6.72 4.48
C ALA A 63 6.16 -6.01 5.65
N PRO A 64 6.87 -5.30 6.55
CA PRO A 64 6.27 -4.58 7.69
C PRO A 64 5.17 -3.60 7.28
N SER A 65 5.26 -3.05 6.07
CA SER A 65 4.21 -2.20 5.51
C SER A 65 2.89 -2.95 5.33
N ASP A 66 2.94 -4.18 4.79
CA ASP A 66 1.75 -4.94 4.41
C ASP A 66 1.00 -5.51 5.62
N TYR A 67 1.71 -6.11 6.58
CA TYR A 67 1.06 -6.76 7.72
C TYR A 67 0.81 -5.84 8.91
N HIS A 68 1.50 -4.70 9.03
CA HIS A 68 1.38 -3.82 10.20
C HIS A 68 0.92 -2.42 9.86
N LEU A 69 1.65 -1.70 9.00
CA LEU A 69 1.35 -0.30 8.69
C LEU A 69 -0.03 -0.16 8.04
N PHE A 70 -0.30 -0.96 7.01
CA PHE A 70 -1.58 -0.90 6.31
C PHE A 70 -2.74 -1.42 7.14
N GLY A 71 -2.50 -2.38 8.06
CA GLY A 71 -3.49 -2.79 9.05
C GLY A 71 -3.92 -1.62 9.93
N PHE A 72 -2.95 -0.97 10.57
CA PHE A 72 -3.20 0.20 11.42
C PHE A 72 -3.91 1.34 10.68
N VAL A 73 -3.44 1.71 9.48
CA VAL A 73 -4.08 2.79 8.71
C VAL A 73 -5.51 2.42 8.31
N LYS A 74 -5.77 1.17 7.91
CA LYS A 74 -7.12 0.71 7.58
C LYS A 74 -8.04 0.75 8.79
N ASP A 75 -7.57 0.35 9.96
CA ASP A 75 -8.36 0.37 11.19
C ASP A 75 -8.71 1.80 11.62
N GLN A 76 -7.75 2.72 11.54
CA GLN A 76 -7.98 4.14 11.88
C GLN A 76 -8.95 4.82 10.92
N LEU A 77 -8.91 4.48 9.63
CA LEU A 77 -9.77 5.05 8.60
C LEU A 77 -11.09 4.28 8.43
N ARG A 78 -11.30 3.20 9.20
CA ARG A 78 -12.45 2.31 9.04
C ARG A 78 -13.74 3.08 9.34
N GLY A 79 -14.71 2.96 8.43
CA GLY A 79 -16.02 3.61 8.57
C GLY A 79 -16.04 5.10 8.21
N GLN A 80 -14.89 5.70 7.90
CA GLN A 80 -14.83 7.09 7.45
C GLN A 80 -15.13 7.19 5.95
N ARG A 81 -15.91 8.20 5.56
CA ARG A 81 -16.16 8.55 4.16
C ARG A 81 -15.39 9.82 3.83
N PHE A 82 -14.71 9.82 2.69
CA PHE A 82 -13.98 10.96 2.18
C PHE A 82 -14.47 11.29 0.78
N GLU A 83 -14.78 12.56 0.54
CA GLU A 83 -15.30 13.01 -0.76
C GLU A 83 -14.19 13.48 -1.71
N THR A 84 -12.99 13.77 -1.18
CA THR A 84 -11.87 14.29 -1.97
C THR A 84 -10.56 13.56 -1.70
N ARG A 85 -9.67 13.55 -2.69
CA ARG A 85 -8.33 12.95 -2.58
C ARG A 85 -7.49 13.67 -1.52
N GLU A 86 -7.67 14.97 -1.40
CA GLU A 86 -6.98 15.84 -0.45
C GLU A 86 -7.38 15.50 0.99
N ALA A 87 -8.66 15.21 1.23
CA ALA A 87 -9.16 14.76 2.53
C ALA A 87 -8.55 13.40 2.92
N ILE A 88 -8.50 12.44 1.99
CA ILE A 88 -7.85 11.14 2.21
C ILE A 88 -6.37 11.34 2.53
N ARG A 89 -5.66 12.16 1.75
CA ARG A 89 -4.22 12.43 1.94
C ARG A 89 -3.95 13.05 3.30
N LYS A 90 -4.81 13.97 3.75
CA LYS A 90 -4.71 14.60 5.07
C LYS A 90 -4.96 13.59 6.19
N ALA A 91 -6.00 12.76 6.07
CA ALA A 91 -6.32 11.73 7.06
C ALA A 91 -5.20 10.70 7.21
N VAL A 92 -4.67 10.18 6.10
CA VAL A 92 -3.53 9.25 6.11
C VAL A 92 -2.31 9.89 6.77
N ARG A 93 -1.97 11.14 6.40
CA ARG A 93 -0.85 11.86 7.04
C ARG A 93 -1.05 12.02 8.55
N GLN A 94 -2.27 12.27 8.99
CA GLN A 94 -2.59 12.39 10.41
C GLN A 94 -2.43 11.04 11.14
N CYS A 95 -2.93 9.94 10.57
CA CYS A 95 -2.75 8.60 11.13
C CYS A 95 -1.27 8.24 11.26
N LEU A 96 -0.46 8.53 10.24
CA LEU A 96 0.99 8.27 10.28
C LEU A 96 1.71 9.13 11.33
N ARG A 97 1.24 10.35 11.60
CA ARG A 97 1.78 11.18 12.69
C ARG A 97 1.38 10.69 14.07
N MET A 98 0.18 10.11 14.19
CA MET A 98 -0.29 9.49 15.44
C MET A 98 0.44 8.18 15.75
N ALA A 99 0.89 7.47 14.72
CA ALA A 99 1.81 6.35 14.89
C ALA A 99 3.12 6.89 15.47
N GLY A 100 3.31 6.73 16.79
CA GLY A 100 4.54 7.13 17.46
C GLY A 100 5.76 6.34 16.96
N THR A 101 6.96 6.81 17.28
CA THR A 101 8.22 6.14 16.89
C THR A 101 8.29 4.68 17.33
N GLU A 102 7.74 4.34 18.50
CA GLU A 102 7.69 2.96 19.00
C GLU A 102 6.82 2.03 18.16
N PHE A 103 5.79 2.54 17.46
CA PHE A 103 4.96 1.74 16.56
C PHE A 103 5.79 1.17 15.41
N TYR A 104 6.69 1.98 14.84
CA TYR A 104 7.58 1.57 13.77
C TYR A 104 8.75 0.74 14.29
N ARG A 105 9.32 1.15 15.44
CA ARG A 105 10.44 0.47 16.08
C ARG A 105 10.09 -0.99 16.36
N ARG A 106 8.97 -1.24 17.04
CA ARG A 106 8.55 -2.57 17.47
C ARG A 106 8.49 -3.58 16.32
N GLU A 107 8.05 -3.18 15.14
CA GLU A 107 7.95 -4.12 14.01
C GLU A 107 9.27 -4.39 13.31
N ILE A 108 10.15 -3.38 13.23
CA ILE A 108 11.50 -3.59 12.68
C ILE A 108 12.24 -4.65 13.52
N PHE A 109 12.06 -4.63 14.84
CA PHE A 109 12.67 -5.61 15.75
C PHE A 109 11.95 -6.97 15.78
N LYS A 110 10.70 -7.07 15.32
CA LYS A 110 9.95 -8.34 15.23
C LYS A 110 10.18 -9.08 13.92
N LEU A 111 10.83 -8.47 12.93
CA LEU A 111 11.14 -9.10 11.65
C LEU A 111 11.95 -10.41 11.79
N PRO A 112 12.96 -10.52 12.67
CA PRO A 112 13.73 -11.76 12.83
C PRO A 112 12.94 -12.92 13.47
N GLU A 113 11.79 -12.65 14.09
CA GLU A 113 10.97 -13.66 14.77
C GLU A 113 9.89 -14.28 13.87
N ARG A 114 9.84 -13.89 12.59
CA ARG A 114 8.84 -14.32 11.60
C ARG A 114 9.44 -15.23 10.55
#